data_AF-A0AAE1PWD4-F1
#
_entry.id   AF-A0AAE1PWD4-F1
#
_cell.length_a   1.000
_cell.length_b   1.000
_cell.length_c   1.000
_cell.angle_alpha   90.00
_cell.angle_beta   90.00
_cell.angle_gamma   90.00
#
_symmetry.space_group_name_H-M   'P 1'
#
loop_
_entity.id
_entity.type
_entity.pdbx_description
1 polymer ?
#
loop_
_entity_poly.entity_id
_entity_poly.type
_entity_poly.pdbx_seq_one_letter_code
_entity_poly.pdbx_strand_id
1 'polypeptide(L)'
;MMMESCFEGETYDQWYAKSEKMRQACYVQPADPDIVNTAVDNVITSYKPDSSVKSPLYPRQLVDTMVQYSKYQQSNFTCQMQGLGYLKDDMSLDYQYIADELMNFPIPEDLKADLQVLGGYCKDLTSCYNPNFFGKMTERQVNIKRAVFYVKCDKEVRALACMKKDIKLNLAEFDTTSMPEKDPDVLAAKLLHAIINVEGNDDLQLY
;
A
#
# COMPACT_ATOMS: atom_id res chain seq x y z
N MET A 1 -4.87 -5.87 -2.71
CA MET A 1 -3.80 -6.93 -2.69
C MET A 1 -4.09 -7.86 -1.53
N MET A 2 -4.25 -9.18 -1.73
CA MET A 2 -4.66 -10.09 -0.65
C MET A 2 -3.48 -10.61 0.16
N MET A 3 -3.68 -10.92 1.45
CA MET A 3 -2.65 -11.47 2.35
C MET A 3 -3.04 -12.85 2.85
N GLU A 4 -2.07 -13.75 2.88
CA GLU A 4 -2.27 -15.18 3.15
C GLU A 4 -2.79 -15.45 4.56
N SER A 5 -2.34 -14.71 5.58
CA SER A 5 -2.70 -14.96 6.98
C SER A 5 -4.18 -14.79 7.32
N CYS A 6 -4.95 -14.19 6.41
CA CYS A 6 -6.25 -13.59 6.73
C CYS A 6 -7.38 -14.07 5.82
N PHE A 7 -7.00 -14.59 4.67
CA PHE A 7 -7.88 -15.14 3.65
C PHE A 7 -7.67 -16.65 3.64
N GLU A 8 -8.75 -17.41 3.48
CA GLU A 8 -8.64 -18.86 3.32
C GLU A 8 -7.71 -19.19 2.16
N GLY A 9 -6.84 -20.20 2.32
CA GLY A 9 -5.73 -20.47 1.39
C GLY A 9 -6.15 -20.53 -0.08
N GLU A 10 -7.28 -21.19 -0.39
CA GLU A 10 -7.80 -21.27 -1.76
C GLU A 10 -8.14 -19.89 -2.36
N THR A 11 -8.71 -19.00 -1.56
CA THR A 11 -9.07 -17.64 -1.98
C THR A 11 -7.83 -16.80 -2.25
N TYR A 12 -6.82 -16.92 -1.37
CA TYR A 12 -5.53 -16.29 -1.57
C TYR A 12 -4.85 -16.80 -2.85
N ASP A 13 -4.82 -18.11 -3.05
CA ASP A 13 -4.17 -18.76 -4.20
C ASP A 13 -4.80 -18.34 -5.52
N GLN A 14 -6.13 -18.30 -5.61
CA GLN A 14 -6.85 -17.86 -6.80
C GLN A 14 -6.51 -16.41 -7.16
N TRP A 15 -6.53 -15.51 -6.16
CA TRP A 15 -6.17 -14.11 -6.36
C TRP A 15 -4.68 -13.94 -6.70
N TYR A 16 -3.80 -14.71 -6.05
CA TYR A 16 -2.37 -14.70 -6.30
C TYR A 16 -2.08 -15.16 -7.72
N ALA A 17 -2.70 -16.25 -8.18
CA ALA A 17 -2.57 -16.74 -9.55
C ALA A 17 -3.07 -15.72 -10.58
N LYS A 18 -4.21 -15.05 -10.32
CA LYS A 18 -4.72 -13.94 -11.16
C LYS A 18 -3.70 -12.79 -11.25
N SER A 19 -3.17 -12.38 -10.10
CA SER A 19 -2.18 -11.28 -10.01
C SER A 19 -0.86 -11.63 -10.67
N GLU A 20 -0.37 -12.84 -10.47
CA GLU A 20 0.88 -13.35 -11.04
C GLU A 20 0.79 -13.46 -12.56
N LYS A 21 -0.35 -13.92 -13.09
CA LYS A 21 -0.63 -13.91 -14.53
C LYS A 21 -0.53 -12.50 -15.11
N MET A 22 -1.10 -11.51 -14.42
CA MET A 22 -0.99 -10.10 -14.86
C MET A 22 0.43 -9.58 -14.73
N ARG A 23 1.15 -9.93 -13.66
CA ARG A 23 2.55 -9.57 -13.47
C ARG A 23 3.41 -10.04 -14.63
N GLN A 24 3.26 -11.29 -15.04
CA GLN A 24 3.98 -11.88 -16.18
C GLN A 24 3.60 -11.23 -17.51
N ALA A 25 2.30 -11.02 -17.75
CA ALA A 25 1.81 -10.40 -18.99
C ALA A 25 2.28 -8.94 -19.15
N CYS A 26 2.43 -8.22 -18.04
CA CYS A 26 2.80 -6.81 -18.00
C CYS A 26 4.29 -6.57 -17.72
N TYR A 27 5.11 -7.63 -17.61
CA TYR A 27 6.51 -7.50 -17.25
C TYR A 27 7.31 -6.88 -18.40
N VAL A 28 7.79 -5.66 -18.18
CA VAL A 28 8.85 -5.06 -18.99
C VAL A 28 10.19 -5.28 -18.25
N GLN A 29 11.34 -5.28 -18.92
CA GLN A 29 12.63 -5.22 -18.22
C GLN A 29 13.17 -3.78 -18.26
N PRO A 30 13.77 -3.26 -17.17
CA PRO A 30 14.53 -2.03 -17.27
C PRO A 30 15.73 -2.26 -18.20
N ALA A 31 16.14 -1.22 -18.93
CA ALA A 31 17.24 -1.31 -19.88
C ALA A 31 18.61 -1.63 -19.23
N ASP A 32 18.77 -1.38 -17.93
CA ASP A 32 19.95 -1.76 -17.15
C ASP A 32 19.59 -1.95 -15.65
N PRO A 33 19.49 -3.19 -15.15
CA PRO A 33 19.10 -3.48 -13.76
C PRO A 33 20.23 -3.28 -12.74
N ASP A 34 21.50 -3.34 -13.15
CA ASP A 34 22.65 -3.27 -12.23
C ASP A 34 22.93 -1.83 -11.78
N ILE A 35 22.76 -0.85 -12.68
CA ILE A 35 22.90 0.56 -12.33
C ILE A 35 21.82 1.02 -11.34
N VAL A 36 20.61 0.45 -11.41
CA VAL A 36 19.46 0.87 -10.58
C VAL A 36 19.65 0.46 -9.12
N ASN A 37 20.04 -0.80 -8.86
CA ASN A 37 20.20 -1.29 -7.48
C ASN A 37 21.37 -0.62 -6.77
N THR A 38 22.53 -0.52 -7.44
CA THR A 38 23.71 0.10 -6.84
C THR A 38 23.54 1.61 -6.62
N ALA A 39 22.73 2.30 -7.43
CA ALA A 39 22.57 3.74 -7.30
C ALA A 39 21.49 4.17 -6.29
N VAL A 40 20.50 3.33 -5.99
CA VAL A 40 19.51 3.63 -4.94
C VAL A 40 20.11 3.39 -3.54
N ASP A 41 20.83 2.29 -3.35
CA ASP A 41 21.40 1.90 -2.05
C ASP A 41 22.53 2.86 -1.57
N ASN A 42 23.34 3.36 -2.52
CA ASN A 42 24.42 4.31 -2.21
C ASN A 42 23.91 5.74 -1.92
N VAL A 43 22.70 6.10 -2.34
CA VAL A 43 22.14 7.44 -2.15
C VAL A 43 21.49 7.61 -0.77
N ILE A 44 20.89 6.55 -0.23
CA ILE A 44 20.19 6.57 1.06
C ILE A 44 21.19 6.65 2.23
N THR A 45 22.39 6.10 2.07
CA THR A 45 23.35 5.92 3.17
C THR A 45 24.32 7.09 3.39
N SER A 46 24.43 8.05 2.47
CA SER A 46 25.46 9.11 2.52
C SER A 46 24.92 10.55 2.59
N TYR A 47 23.61 10.76 2.75
CA TYR A 47 23.06 12.11 2.69
C TYR A 47 23.30 12.92 3.98
N LYS A 48 24.20 13.90 3.89
CA LYS A 48 24.25 15.07 4.76
C LYS A 48 24.12 16.32 3.89
N PRO A 49 23.05 17.12 4.04
CA PRO A 49 22.90 18.34 3.23
C PRO A 49 23.98 19.36 3.63
N ASP A 50 24.91 19.63 2.71
CA ASP A 50 25.77 20.81 2.76
C ASP A 50 25.14 21.90 1.87
N SER A 51 24.62 22.95 2.51
CA SER A 51 23.96 24.08 1.86
C SER A 51 24.90 24.98 1.04
N SER A 52 26.22 24.72 1.07
CA SER A 52 27.22 25.53 0.37
C SER A 52 27.51 25.09 -1.07
N VAL A 53 27.06 23.90 -1.50
CA VAL A 53 27.37 23.33 -2.82
C VAL A 53 26.37 23.80 -3.88
N LYS A 54 26.83 24.62 -4.84
CA LYS A 54 26.04 25.10 -5.99
C LYS A 54 25.91 24.11 -7.15
N SER A 55 26.60 22.96 -7.07
CA SER A 55 26.50 21.89 -8.07
C SER A 55 25.25 21.04 -7.84
N PRO A 56 24.63 20.49 -8.90
CA PRO A 56 23.50 19.60 -8.74
C PRO A 56 23.87 18.39 -7.88
N LEU A 57 22.97 18.03 -6.96
CA LEU A 57 23.16 16.93 -6.00
C LEU A 57 23.42 15.57 -6.66
N TYR A 58 22.92 15.36 -7.88
CA TYR A 58 23.06 14.11 -8.62
C TYR A 58 23.56 14.35 -10.06
N PRO A 59 24.45 13.50 -10.58
CA PRO A 59 24.84 13.52 -11.99
C PRO A 59 23.63 13.28 -12.90
N ARG A 60 23.60 13.94 -14.07
CA ARG A 60 22.51 13.82 -15.04
C ARG A 60 22.22 12.36 -15.46
N GLN A 61 23.27 11.58 -15.70
CA GLN A 61 23.13 10.17 -16.07
C GLN A 61 22.37 9.36 -15.01
N LEU A 62 22.64 9.61 -13.73
CA LEU A 62 21.94 8.96 -12.64
C LEU A 62 20.46 9.35 -12.61
N VAL A 63 20.16 10.65 -12.75
CA VAL A 63 18.79 11.15 -12.80
C VAL A 63 18.03 10.55 -13.98
N ASP A 64 18.66 10.47 -15.16
CA ASP A 64 18.06 9.86 -16.35
C ASP A 64 17.74 8.38 -16.12
N THR A 65 18.63 7.61 -15.49
CA THR A 65 18.38 6.21 -15.10
C THR A 65 17.22 6.10 -14.12
N MET A 66 17.18 6.93 -13.07
CA MET A 66 16.08 6.96 -12.10
C MET A 66 14.73 7.27 -12.76
N VAL A 67 14.72 8.20 -13.72
CA VAL A 67 13.51 8.56 -14.49
C VAL A 67 13.05 7.38 -15.35
N GLN A 68 13.96 6.69 -16.05
CA GLN A 68 13.60 5.52 -16.86
C GLN A 68 13.07 4.39 -16.00
N TYR A 69 13.70 4.10 -14.87
CA TYR A 69 13.24 3.10 -13.93
C TYR A 69 11.86 3.43 -13.36
N SER A 70 11.63 4.70 -13.01
CA SER A 70 10.31 5.16 -12.54
C SER A 70 9.22 5.01 -13.61
N LYS A 71 9.53 5.29 -14.88
CA LYS A 71 8.60 5.05 -16.01
C LYS A 71 8.29 3.57 -16.17
N TYR A 72 9.30 2.72 -16.07
CA TYR A 72 9.15 1.27 -16.13
C TYR A 72 8.24 0.75 -15.01
N GLN A 73 8.50 1.15 -13.76
CA GLN A 73 7.69 0.77 -12.60
C GLN A 73 6.24 1.23 -12.75
N GLN A 74 6.02 2.47 -13.21
CA GLN A 74 4.69 2.98 -13.49
C GLN A 74 3.99 2.18 -14.59
N SER A 75 4.68 1.86 -15.69
CA SER A 75 4.13 1.09 -16.80
C SER A 75 3.67 -0.30 -16.36
N ASN A 76 4.52 -1.03 -15.64
CA ASN A 76 4.18 -2.34 -15.08
C ASN A 76 2.99 -2.23 -14.13
N PHE A 77 3.02 -1.27 -13.20
CA PHE A 77 1.95 -1.05 -12.23
C PHE A 77 0.62 -0.77 -12.93
N THR A 78 0.58 0.20 -13.84
CA THR A 78 -0.67 0.56 -14.52
C THR A 78 -1.20 -0.58 -15.37
N CYS A 79 -0.33 -1.30 -16.09
CA CYS A 79 -0.74 -2.46 -16.90
C CYS A 79 -1.37 -3.56 -16.03
N GLN A 80 -0.72 -3.90 -14.90
CA GLN A 80 -1.24 -4.93 -13.99
C GLN A 80 -2.59 -4.52 -13.41
N MET A 81 -2.70 -3.29 -12.92
CA MET A 81 -3.92 -2.80 -12.29
C MET A 81 -5.07 -2.68 -13.29
N GLN A 82 -4.81 -2.29 -14.54
CA GLN A 82 -5.80 -2.33 -15.61
C GLN A 82 -6.21 -3.76 -15.96
N GLY A 83 -5.25 -4.69 -16.07
CA GLY A 83 -5.53 -6.11 -16.33
C GLY A 83 -6.35 -6.78 -15.23
N LEU A 84 -6.24 -6.29 -13.98
CA LEU A 84 -7.07 -6.72 -12.86
C LEU A 84 -8.46 -6.06 -12.83
N GLY A 85 -8.70 -5.02 -13.63
CA GLY A 85 -9.94 -4.24 -13.64
C GLY A 85 -9.99 -3.12 -12.59
N TYR A 86 -8.89 -2.85 -11.87
CA TYR A 86 -8.84 -1.84 -10.81
C TYR A 86 -8.67 -0.42 -11.34
N LEU A 87 -8.18 -0.26 -12.57
CA LEU A 87 -8.06 1.02 -13.24
C LEU A 87 -8.94 1.07 -14.48
N LYS A 88 -9.57 2.23 -14.67
CA LYS A 88 -10.29 2.60 -15.90
C LYS A 88 -9.31 3.09 -16.97
N ASP A 89 -9.82 3.33 -18.18
CA ASP A 89 -9.01 3.78 -19.33
C ASP A 89 -8.27 5.10 -19.09
N ASP A 90 -8.82 5.98 -18.24
CA ASP A 90 -8.24 7.25 -17.82
C ASP A 90 -7.23 7.12 -16.66
N MET A 91 -6.86 5.90 -16.29
CA MET A 91 -6.04 5.52 -15.13
C MET A 91 -6.66 5.85 -13.77
N SER A 92 -7.94 6.23 -13.71
CA SER A 92 -8.62 6.42 -12.43
C SER A 92 -8.96 5.06 -11.78
N LEU A 93 -9.00 5.03 -10.45
CA LEU A 93 -9.40 3.85 -9.70
C LEU A 93 -10.89 3.55 -9.91
N ASP A 94 -11.21 2.27 -10.12
CA ASP A 94 -12.58 1.80 -10.05
C ASP A 94 -12.92 1.33 -8.62
N TYR A 95 -13.23 2.30 -7.76
CA TYR A 95 -13.59 2.02 -6.37
C TYR A 95 -14.81 1.08 -6.23
N GLN A 96 -15.74 1.14 -7.17
CA GLN A 96 -16.93 0.30 -7.13
C GLN A 96 -16.54 -1.15 -7.41
N TYR A 97 -15.78 -1.38 -8.49
CA TYR A 97 -15.27 -2.71 -8.81
C TYR A 97 -14.43 -3.29 -7.67
N ILE A 98 -13.55 -2.50 -7.05
CA ILE A 98 -12.72 -2.94 -5.92
C ILE A 98 -13.60 -3.34 -4.71
N ALA A 99 -14.61 -2.54 -4.39
CA ALA A 99 -15.54 -2.86 -3.31
C ALA A 99 -16.37 -4.11 -3.60
N ASP A 100 -16.86 -4.26 -4.83
CA ASP A 100 -17.63 -5.42 -5.26
C ASP A 100 -16.78 -6.70 -5.25
N GLU A 101 -15.52 -6.62 -5.71
CA GLU A 101 -14.59 -7.74 -5.63
C GLU A 101 -14.34 -8.16 -4.18
N LEU A 102 -14.17 -7.19 -3.26
CA LEU A 102 -14.03 -7.47 -1.83
C LEU A 102 -15.24 -8.24 -1.27
N MET A 103 -16.46 -7.83 -1.62
CA MET A 103 -17.69 -8.47 -1.14
C MET A 103 -17.88 -9.89 -1.68
N ASN A 104 -17.34 -10.16 -2.87
CA ASN A 104 -17.38 -11.46 -3.52
C ASN A 104 -16.34 -12.45 -2.97
N PHE A 105 -15.35 -12.01 -2.21
CA PHE A 105 -14.41 -12.95 -1.58
C PHE A 105 -15.13 -13.82 -0.53
N PRO A 106 -14.90 -15.14 -0.50
CA PRO A 106 -15.41 -16.02 0.54
C PRO A 106 -14.58 -15.86 1.82
N ILE A 107 -14.75 -14.70 2.47
CA ILE A 107 -14.19 -14.40 3.79
C ILE A 107 -15.31 -14.13 4.80
N PRO A 108 -15.03 -14.26 6.12
CA PRO A 108 -16.01 -13.95 7.14
C PRO A 108 -16.60 -12.54 7.03
N GLU A 109 -17.90 -12.41 7.30
CA GLU A 109 -18.64 -11.15 7.13
C GLU A 109 -18.15 -10.03 8.06
N ASP A 110 -17.64 -10.36 9.26
CA ASP A 110 -17.03 -9.38 10.16
C ASP A 110 -15.74 -8.81 9.58
N LEU A 111 -14.90 -9.66 8.98
CA LEU A 111 -13.71 -9.23 8.25
C LEU A 111 -14.06 -8.41 7.01
N LYS A 112 -15.13 -8.75 6.27
CA LYS A 112 -15.61 -7.91 5.15
C LYS A 112 -16.01 -6.53 5.62
N ALA A 113 -16.75 -6.43 6.72
CA ALA A 113 -17.17 -5.15 7.29
C ALA A 113 -15.98 -4.28 7.66
N ASP A 114 -14.98 -4.84 8.36
CA ASP A 114 -13.75 -4.14 8.71
C ASP A 114 -12.99 -3.67 7.46
N LEU A 115 -12.81 -4.54 6.47
CA LEU A 115 -12.13 -4.22 5.22
C LEU A 115 -12.89 -3.18 4.37
N GLN A 116 -14.22 -3.18 4.42
CA GLN A 116 -15.04 -2.21 3.70
C GLN A 116 -14.90 -0.80 4.31
N VAL A 117 -14.96 -0.70 5.65
CA VAL A 117 -14.74 0.57 6.37
C VAL A 117 -13.35 1.12 6.07
N LEU A 118 -12.33 0.27 6.17
CA LEU A 118 -10.95 0.65 5.93
C LEU A 118 -10.65 0.97 4.46
N GLY A 119 -11.29 0.26 3.52
CA GLY A 119 -11.25 0.59 2.10
C GLY A 119 -11.89 1.95 1.79
N GLY A 120 -12.96 2.30 2.50
CA GLY A 120 -13.56 3.64 2.48
C GLY A 120 -12.59 4.72 2.93
N TYR A 121 -11.88 4.49 4.04
CA TYR A 121 -10.82 5.40 4.51
C TYR A 121 -9.73 5.64 3.44
N CYS A 122 -9.26 4.57 2.78
CA CYS A 122 -8.26 4.71 1.71
C CYS A 122 -8.78 5.48 0.49
N LYS A 123 -10.07 5.31 0.15
CA LYS A 123 -10.72 6.10 -0.90
C LYS A 123 -10.75 7.58 -0.53
N ASP A 124 -11.14 7.91 0.69
CA ASP A 124 -11.24 9.31 1.13
C ASP A 124 -9.85 9.98 1.17
N LEU A 125 -8.85 9.29 1.73
CA LEU A 125 -7.46 9.76 1.79
C LEU A 125 -6.90 10.08 0.38
N THR A 126 -7.14 9.18 -0.57
CA THR A 126 -6.61 9.32 -1.94
C THR A 126 -7.40 10.33 -2.78
N SER A 127 -8.68 10.51 -2.49
CA SER A 127 -9.51 11.56 -3.10
C SER A 127 -9.05 12.96 -2.71
N CYS A 128 -8.54 13.12 -1.48
CA CYS A 128 -7.94 14.36 -0.99
C CYS A 128 -6.56 14.69 -1.58
N TYR A 129 -6.00 13.83 -2.44
CA TYR A 129 -4.71 14.10 -3.09
C TYR A 129 -4.79 15.38 -3.94
N ASN A 130 -4.04 16.40 -3.52
CA ASN A 130 -3.96 17.68 -4.18
C ASN A 130 -2.74 17.71 -5.14
N PRO A 131 -2.96 17.80 -6.46
CA PRO A 131 -1.89 17.75 -7.45
C PRO A 131 -0.95 18.96 -7.39
N ASN A 132 -1.38 20.07 -6.78
CA ASN A 132 -0.62 21.31 -6.75
C ASN A 132 0.62 21.25 -5.85
N PHE A 133 0.75 20.25 -4.97
CA PHE A 133 1.92 20.12 -4.08
C PHE A 133 3.21 19.73 -4.83
N PHE A 134 3.11 19.07 -5.98
CA PHE A 134 4.27 18.51 -6.70
C PHE A 134 4.51 19.17 -8.06
N GLY A 135 3.95 20.36 -8.28
CA GLY A 135 4.04 21.09 -9.54
C GLY A 135 2.95 20.73 -10.55
N LYS A 136 3.16 21.08 -11.83
CA LYS A 136 2.17 20.85 -12.88
C LYS A 136 2.15 19.37 -13.28
N MET A 137 1.14 18.63 -12.83
CA MET A 137 0.88 17.26 -13.25
C MET A 137 -0.31 17.20 -14.20
N THR A 138 -0.26 16.30 -15.17
CA THR A 138 -1.42 15.94 -16.00
C THR A 138 -2.42 15.13 -15.18
N GLU A 139 -3.70 15.18 -15.53
CA GLU A 139 -4.76 14.40 -14.86
C GLU A 139 -4.42 12.90 -14.79
N ARG A 140 -3.90 12.34 -15.88
CA ARG A 140 -3.42 10.96 -15.93
C ARG A 140 -2.37 10.66 -14.85
N GLN A 141 -1.39 11.54 -14.66
CA GLN A 141 -0.35 11.36 -13.63
C GLN A 141 -0.93 11.46 -12.22
N VAL A 142 -1.91 12.33 -12.01
CA VAL A 142 -2.65 12.45 -10.75
C VAL A 142 -3.38 11.16 -10.43
N ASN A 143 -4.08 10.60 -11.41
CA ASN A 143 -4.83 9.34 -11.26
C ASN A 143 -3.90 8.16 -10.94
N ILE A 144 -2.76 8.04 -11.63
CA ILE A 144 -1.74 7.03 -11.30
C ILE A 144 -1.21 7.19 -9.87
N LYS A 145 -0.95 8.42 -9.43
CA LYS A 145 -0.49 8.67 -8.05
C LYS A 145 -1.55 8.27 -7.02
N ARG A 146 -2.82 8.62 -7.24
CA ARG A 146 -3.93 8.19 -6.39
C ARG A 146 -4.02 6.67 -6.32
N ALA A 147 -3.89 5.98 -7.46
CA ALA A 147 -3.86 4.52 -7.50
C ALA A 147 -2.72 3.92 -6.67
N VAL A 148 -1.50 4.45 -6.80
CA VAL A 148 -0.36 4.00 -5.98
C VAL A 148 -0.61 4.22 -4.49
N PHE A 149 -1.12 5.39 -4.10
CA PHE A 149 -1.44 5.69 -2.70
C PHE A 149 -2.56 4.79 -2.17
N TYR A 150 -3.58 4.51 -2.98
CA TYR A 150 -4.66 3.62 -2.59
C TYR A 150 -4.14 2.21 -2.34
N VAL A 151 -3.31 1.66 -3.23
CA VAL A 151 -2.75 0.30 -3.05
C VAL A 151 -1.88 0.21 -1.80
N LYS A 152 -1.09 1.26 -1.50
CA LYS A 152 -0.31 1.32 -0.25
C LYS A 152 -1.22 1.33 0.97
N CYS A 153 -2.23 2.19 0.98
CA CYS A 153 -3.20 2.27 2.06
C CYS A 153 -3.97 0.95 2.22
N ASP A 154 -4.54 0.38 1.14
CA ASP A 154 -5.26 -0.90 1.13
C ASP A 154 -4.41 -2.01 1.73
N LYS A 155 -3.12 -2.08 1.39
CA LYS A 155 -2.20 -3.07 1.96
C LYS A 155 -2.06 -2.91 3.47
N GLU A 156 -1.80 -1.69 3.94
CA GLU A 156 -1.60 -1.40 5.36
C GLU A 156 -2.87 -1.67 6.16
N VAL A 157 -4.01 -1.12 5.73
CA VAL A 157 -5.27 -1.26 6.48
C VAL A 157 -5.79 -2.70 6.44
N ARG A 158 -5.57 -3.43 5.34
CA ARG A 158 -5.86 -4.87 5.30
C ARG A 158 -5.04 -5.60 6.34
N ALA A 159 -3.78 -5.25 6.55
CA ALA A 159 -2.95 -5.87 7.59
C ALA A 159 -3.49 -5.62 8.98
N LEU A 160 -3.95 -4.39 9.24
CA LEU A 160 -4.60 -4.05 10.49
C LEU A 160 -5.89 -4.86 10.72
N ALA A 161 -6.74 -5.00 9.69
CA ALA A 161 -7.96 -5.81 9.80
C ALA A 161 -7.65 -7.28 10.11
N CYS A 162 -6.62 -7.82 9.46
CA CYS A 162 -6.17 -9.19 9.67
C CYS A 162 -5.60 -9.41 11.07
N MET A 163 -4.71 -8.52 11.51
CA MET A 163 -4.16 -8.55 12.87
C MET A 163 -5.26 -8.40 13.92
N LYS A 164 -6.24 -7.51 13.71
CA LYS A 164 -7.40 -7.36 14.61
C LYS A 164 -8.16 -8.68 14.74
N LYS A 165 -8.45 -9.34 13.60
CA LYS A 165 -9.12 -10.64 13.59
C LYS A 165 -8.31 -11.71 14.33
N ASP A 166 -7.00 -11.78 14.09
CA ASP A 166 -6.12 -12.75 14.76
C ASP A 166 -6.07 -12.50 16.27
N ILE A 167 -5.97 -11.24 16.71
CA ILE A 167 -6.05 -10.87 18.13
C ILE A 167 -7.39 -11.30 18.71
N LYS A 168 -8.50 -11.01 18.01
CA LYS A 168 -9.86 -11.38 18.44
C LYS A 168 -10.01 -12.89 18.66
N LEU A 169 -9.45 -13.71 17.77
CA LEU A 169 -9.47 -15.17 17.90
C LEU A 169 -8.63 -15.67 19.08
N ASN A 170 -7.56 -14.95 19.41
CA ASN A 170 -6.61 -15.32 20.46
C ASN A 170 -6.74 -14.46 21.72
N LEU A 171 -7.88 -13.82 21.97
CA LEU A 171 -8.07 -12.92 23.12
C LEU A 171 -7.76 -13.59 24.48
N ALA A 172 -7.96 -14.91 24.57
CA ALA A 172 -7.65 -15.67 25.78
C ALA A 172 -6.15 -15.72 26.13
N GLU A 173 -5.28 -15.40 25.17
CA GLU A 173 -3.82 -15.33 25.36
C GLU A 173 -3.37 -13.97 25.92
N PHE A 174 -4.25 -12.97 25.94
CA PHE A 174 -3.96 -11.62 26.43
C PHE A 174 -4.55 -11.40 27.82
N ASP A 175 -3.75 -10.86 28.75
CA ASP A 175 -4.28 -10.37 30.02
C ASP A 175 -4.96 -9.01 29.80
N THR A 176 -6.28 -9.03 29.67
CA THR A 176 -7.10 -7.84 29.45
C THR A 176 -7.78 -7.32 30.70
N THR A 177 -7.35 -7.76 31.89
CA THR A 177 -7.98 -7.39 33.18
C THR A 177 -7.94 -5.88 33.46
N SER A 178 -6.95 -5.18 32.90
CA SER A 178 -6.78 -3.73 33.00
C SER A 178 -7.63 -2.92 32.01
N MET A 179 -8.26 -3.57 31.02
CA MET A 179 -9.08 -2.91 30.00
C MET A 179 -10.56 -2.91 30.42
N PRO A 180 -11.24 -1.75 30.42
CA PRO A 180 -12.64 -1.66 30.86
C PRO A 180 -13.63 -2.25 29.84
N GLU A 181 -13.20 -2.46 28.60
CA GLU A 181 -14.03 -3.00 27.53
C GLU A 181 -14.26 -4.50 27.67
N LYS A 182 -15.51 -4.92 27.46
CA LYS A 182 -15.91 -6.33 27.47
C LYS A 182 -16.28 -6.86 26.09
N ASP A 183 -16.50 -5.96 25.13
CA ASP A 183 -16.79 -6.34 23.76
C ASP A 183 -15.51 -6.85 23.08
N PRO A 184 -15.48 -8.09 22.56
CA PRO A 184 -14.28 -8.69 21.96
C PRO A 184 -13.73 -7.89 20.78
N ASP A 185 -14.60 -7.23 20.00
CA ASP A 185 -14.20 -6.48 18.82
C ASP A 185 -13.49 -5.17 19.22
N VAL A 186 -14.06 -4.45 20.19
CA VAL A 186 -13.46 -3.23 20.75
C VAL A 186 -12.15 -3.57 21.47
N LEU A 187 -12.12 -4.68 22.21
CA LEU A 187 -10.93 -5.12 22.94
C LEU A 187 -9.78 -5.48 22.00
N ALA A 188 -10.06 -6.23 20.93
CA ALA A 188 -9.08 -6.54 19.91
C ALA A 188 -8.54 -5.29 19.20
N ALA A 189 -9.41 -4.32 18.88
CA ALA A 189 -8.99 -3.05 18.29
C ALA A 189 -8.07 -2.25 19.22
N LYS A 190 -8.36 -2.22 20.52
CA LYS A 190 -7.52 -1.53 21.52
C LYS A 190 -6.18 -2.21 21.74
N LEU A 191 -6.17 -3.55 21.82
CA LEU A 191 -4.94 -4.33 21.89
C LEU A 191 -4.07 -4.08 20.66
N LEU A 192 -4.66 -4.10 19.46
CA LEU A 192 -3.95 -3.80 18.23
C LEU A 192 -3.33 -2.40 18.26
N HIS A 193 -4.10 -1.40 18.71
CA HIS A 193 -3.59 -0.03 18.85
C HIS A 193 -2.42 0.06 19.84
N ALA A 194 -2.51 -0.66 20.97
CA ALA A 194 -1.43 -0.72 21.94
C ALA A 194 -0.18 -1.40 21.36
N ILE A 195 -0.32 -2.51 20.63
CA ILE A 195 0.81 -3.23 20.01
C ILE A 195 1.53 -2.32 19.00
N ILE A 196 0.78 -1.69 18.10
CA ILE A 196 1.36 -0.85 17.04
C ILE A 196 2.01 0.41 17.61
N ASN A 197 1.40 1.02 18.63
CA ASN A 197 1.99 2.20 19.28
C ASN A 197 3.19 1.85 20.18
N VAL A 198 3.28 0.64 20.71
CA VAL A 198 4.43 0.18 21.52
C VAL A 198 5.64 -0.14 20.63
N GLU A 199 5.41 -0.63 19.40
CA GLU A 199 6.47 -0.82 18.41
C GLU A 199 6.92 0.49 17.74
N GLY A 200 6.07 1.52 17.79
CA GLY A 200 6.40 2.89 17.40
C GLY A 200 7.14 3.62 18.52
N ASN A 201 8.44 3.34 18.73
CA ASN A 201 9.33 4.40 19.21
C ASN A 201 9.38 5.46 18.09
N ASP A 202 8.38 6.34 18.08
CA ASP A 202 8.39 7.54 17.28
C ASP A 202 9.45 8.45 17.89
N ASP A 203 10.66 8.44 17.30
CA ASP A 203 11.75 9.36 17.64
C ASP A 203 11.33 10.84 17.60
N LEU A 204 10.14 11.14 17.06
CA LEU A 204 9.56 12.47 16.97
C LEU A 204 8.56 12.83 18.10
N GLN A 205 8.19 11.90 19.00
CA GLN A 205 7.29 12.15 20.14
C GLN A 205 6.13 13.12 19.83
N LEU A 206 5.35 12.86 18.77
CA LEU A 206 4.26 13.76 18.38
C LEU A 206 2.95 13.55 19.17
N TYR A 207 3.01 12.89 20.34
CA TYR A 207 1.96 12.85 21.35
C TYR A 207 2.54 12.97 22.76
#